data_AF-A0A7S0IRH8-F1
#
_entry.id   AF-A0A7S0IRH8-F1
#
_cell.length_a   1.000
_cell.length_b   1.000
_cell.length_c   1.000
_cell.angle_alpha   90.00
_cell.angle_beta   90.00
_cell.angle_gamma   90.00
#
_symmetry.space_group_name_H-M   'P 1'
#
loop_
_entity.id
_entity.type
_entity.pdbx_description
1 polymer ?
#
loop_
_entity_poly.entity_id
_entity_poly.type
_entity_poly.pdbx_seq_one_letter_code
_entity_poly.pdbx_strand_id
1 'polypeptide(L)'
;KKRHVLDPEAKKEAMQKNDDELVDVLCELLQAADMFVMPSLKDLCTSNIVLRTTAANVARILLCADLYNAGELKSACLRFVAKHHQEVHAHGGLHMLSKDLLVEAMLSMGS
;
A
#
# COMPACT_ATOMS: atom_id res chain seq x y z
N LYS A 1 27.82 -23.10 23.29
CA LYS A 1 27.25 -21.74 23.15
C LYS A 1 26.14 -21.84 22.10
N LYS A 2 24.88 -21.69 22.53
CA LYS A 2 23.67 -22.05 21.76
C LYS A 2 23.63 -21.29 20.42
N ARG A 3 23.42 -22.01 19.31
CA ARG A 3 23.08 -21.39 18.02
C ARG A 3 21.72 -20.72 18.20
N HIS A 4 21.67 -19.39 18.08
CA HIS A 4 20.42 -18.65 17.95
C HIS A 4 19.74 -19.12 16.67
N VAL A 5 18.81 -20.06 16.78
CA VAL A 5 17.80 -20.27 15.74
C VAL A 5 16.83 -19.13 15.97
N LEU A 6 16.90 -18.09 15.13
CA LEU A 6 15.88 -17.05 15.11
C LEU A 6 14.54 -17.73 14.79
N ASP A 7 13.54 -17.52 15.65
CA ASP A 7 12.20 -18.07 15.42
C ASP A 7 11.65 -17.60 14.07
N PRO A 8 11.00 -18.48 13.29
CA PRO A 8 10.51 -18.18 11.95
C PRO A 8 9.49 -17.03 11.92
N GLU A 9 8.79 -16.76 13.03
CA GLU A 9 7.89 -15.61 13.19
C GLU A 9 8.66 -14.30 13.30
N ALA A 10 9.68 -14.22 14.15
CA ALA A 10 10.55 -13.03 14.27
C ALA A 10 11.25 -12.68 12.95
N LYS A 11 11.57 -13.69 12.12
CA LYS A 11 12.13 -13.48 10.78
C LYS A 11 11.10 -12.92 9.79
N LYS A 12 9.83 -13.34 9.88
CA LYS A 12 8.73 -12.81 9.06
C LYS A 12 8.40 -11.37 9.44
N GLU A 13 8.36 -11.06 10.73
CA GLU A 13 8.12 -9.71 11.24
C GLU A 13 9.22 -8.73 10.82
N ALA A 14 10.49 -9.13 10.91
CA ALA A 14 11.62 -8.31 10.45
C ALA A 14 11.58 -8.07 8.93
N MET A 15 11.19 -9.08 8.14
CA MET A 15 11.04 -8.93 6.69
C MET A 15 9.90 -7.98 6.33
N GLN A 16 8.74 -8.15 7.00
CA GLN A 16 7.56 -7.32 6.80
C GLN A 16 7.83 -5.85 7.17
N LYS A 17 8.54 -5.62 8.28
CA LYS A 17 8.93 -4.28 8.72
C LYS A 17 9.80 -3.55 7.68
N ASN A 18 10.72 -4.26 7.04
CA ASN A 18 11.54 -3.69 5.97
C ASN A 18 10.70 -3.29 4.75
N ASP A 19 9.67 -4.07 4.41
CA ASP A 19 8.79 -3.75 3.27
C ASP A 19 7.91 -2.53 3.57
N ASP A 20 7.39 -2.38 4.79
CA ASP A 20 6.60 -1.19 5.14
C ASP A 20 7.44 0.10 5.15
N GLU A 21 8.67 0.05 5.69
CA GLU A 21 9.63 1.17 5.61
C GLU A 21 9.99 1.50 4.14
N LEU A 22 10.15 0.47 3.31
CA LEU A 22 10.39 0.68 1.88
C LEU A 22 9.18 1.29 1.16
N VAL A 23 7.96 0.92 1.53
CA VAL A 23 6.75 1.56 1.01
C VAL A 23 6.71 3.04 1.38
N ASP A 24 7.10 3.43 2.59
CA ASP A 24 7.19 4.85 2.98
C ASP A 24 8.15 5.62 2.05
N VAL A 25 9.35 5.10 1.82
CA VAL A 25 10.33 5.71 0.91
C VAL A 25 9.81 5.78 -0.53
N LEU A 26 9.13 4.73 -1.00
CA LEU A 26 8.53 4.73 -2.33
C LEU A 26 7.38 5.73 -2.47
N CYS A 27 6.63 5.99 -1.40
CA CYS A 27 5.59 7.02 -1.37
C CYS A 27 6.19 8.43 -1.44
N GLU A 28 7.29 8.70 -0.72
CA GLU A 28 8.04 9.97 -0.83
C GLU A 28 8.62 10.16 -2.24
N LEU A 29 9.16 9.09 -2.83
CA LEU A 29 9.68 9.14 -4.19
C LEU A 29 8.56 9.33 -5.22
N LEU A 30 7.39 8.73 -5.00
CA LEU A 30 6.20 8.92 -5.82
C LEU A 30 5.72 10.38 -5.78
N GLN A 31 5.72 11.00 -4.59
CA GLN A 31 5.43 12.42 -4.44
C GLN A 31 6.39 13.27 -5.27
N ALA A 32 7.70 13.03 -5.15
CA ALA A 32 8.69 13.76 -5.93
C ALA A 32 8.51 13.53 -7.44
N ALA A 33 8.24 12.28 -7.85
CA ALA A 33 7.99 11.95 -9.26
C ALA A 33 6.77 12.67 -9.82
N ASP A 34 5.71 12.81 -9.04
CA ASP A 34 4.52 13.59 -9.43
C ASP A 34 4.83 15.09 -9.52
N MET A 35 5.48 15.65 -8.49
CA MET A 35 5.86 17.06 -8.43
C MET A 35 6.77 17.50 -9.58
N PHE A 36 7.73 16.66 -9.97
CA PHE A 36 8.68 16.93 -11.05
C PHE A 36 8.22 16.39 -12.41
N VAL A 37 7.00 15.84 -12.51
CA VAL A 37 6.43 15.30 -13.74
C VAL A 37 7.38 14.29 -14.40
N MET A 38 7.74 13.23 -13.66
CA MET A 38 8.62 12.15 -14.11
C MET A 38 7.84 10.83 -14.25
N PRO A 39 7.15 10.57 -15.39
CA PRO A 39 6.29 9.40 -15.57
C PRO A 39 6.99 8.08 -15.35
N SER A 40 8.19 7.88 -15.91
CA SER A 40 8.91 6.61 -15.79
C SER A 40 9.30 6.29 -14.34
N LEU A 41 9.61 7.32 -13.54
CA LEU A 41 9.89 7.13 -12.11
C LEU A 41 8.60 6.83 -11.35
N LYS A 42 7.50 7.50 -11.72
CA LYS A 42 6.17 7.28 -11.16
C LYS A 42 5.72 5.83 -11.37
N ASP A 43 5.91 5.29 -12.58
CA ASP A 43 5.58 3.90 -12.93
C ASP A 43 6.42 2.90 -12.15
N LEU A 44 7.73 3.19 -11.97
CA LEU A 44 8.64 2.35 -11.20
C LEU A 44 8.25 2.29 -9.72
N CYS A 45 7.92 3.44 -9.13
CA CYS A 45 7.45 3.52 -7.74
C CYS A 45 6.15 2.74 -7.58
N THR A 46 5.18 3.01 -8.45
CA THR A 46 3.88 2.34 -8.48
C THR A 46 4.01 0.83 -8.54
N SER A 47 4.83 0.32 -9.46
CA SER A 47 5.06 -1.13 -9.62
C SER A 47 5.66 -1.77 -8.36
N ASN A 48 6.62 -1.09 -7.73
CA ASN A 48 7.25 -1.59 -6.51
C ASN A 48 6.32 -1.55 -5.29
N ILE A 49 5.46 -0.54 -5.20
CA ILE A 49 4.46 -0.43 -4.14
C ILE A 49 3.41 -1.54 -4.28
N VAL A 50 2.91 -1.81 -5.50
CA VAL A 50 1.94 -2.88 -5.75
C VAL A 50 2.44 -4.24 -5.27
N LEU A 51 3.73 -4.55 -5.49
CA LEU A 51 4.34 -5.81 -5.04
C LEU A 51 4.38 -5.98 -3.51
N ARG A 52 4.26 -4.89 -2.75
CA ARG A 52 4.36 -4.83 -1.28
C ARG A 52 3.04 -4.49 -0.61
N THR A 53 1.97 -4.42 -1.40
CA THR A 53 0.64 -4.10 -0.89
C THR A 53 0.10 -5.30 -0.09
N THR A 54 -0.35 -5.02 1.14
CA THR A 54 -0.94 -5.97 2.07
C THR A 54 -2.25 -5.41 2.62
N ALA A 55 -3.07 -6.25 3.27
CA ALA A 55 -4.30 -5.79 3.92
C ALA A 55 -4.06 -4.74 5.02
N ALA A 56 -2.88 -4.76 5.65
CA ALA A 56 -2.51 -3.82 6.70
C ALA A 56 -2.11 -2.43 6.18
N ASN A 57 -1.49 -2.35 4.99
CA ASN A 57 -0.94 -1.10 4.46
C ASN A 57 -1.70 -0.52 3.25
N VAL A 58 -2.59 -1.28 2.61
CA VAL A 58 -3.29 -0.86 1.38
C VAL A 58 -4.06 0.46 1.54
N ALA A 59 -4.65 0.73 2.71
CA ALA A 59 -5.38 1.97 2.94
C ALA A 59 -4.46 3.20 2.95
N ARG A 60 -3.28 3.09 3.58
CA ARG A 60 -2.24 4.13 3.55
C ARG A 60 -1.72 4.35 2.13
N ILE A 61 -1.48 3.26 1.40
CA ILE A 61 -1.04 3.32 0.00
C ILE A 61 -2.11 3.98 -0.88
N LEU A 62 -3.39 3.67 -0.67
CA LEU A 62 -4.50 4.25 -1.43
C LEU A 62 -4.57 5.78 -1.25
N LEU A 63 -4.39 6.28 -0.02
CA LEU A 63 -4.30 7.71 0.26
C LEU A 63 -3.13 8.37 -0.47
N CYS A 64 -1.96 7.72 -0.45
CA CYS A 64 -0.77 8.19 -1.16
C CYS A 64 -1.01 8.26 -2.67
N ALA A 65 -1.61 7.21 -3.24
CA ALA A 65 -1.90 7.12 -4.66
C ALA A 65 -2.88 8.21 -5.14
N ASP A 66 -3.90 8.49 -4.33
CA ASP A 66 -4.85 9.57 -4.58
C ASP A 66 -4.18 10.96 -4.49
N LEU A 67 -3.41 11.18 -3.43
CA LEU A 67 -2.74 12.46 -3.17
C LEU A 67 -1.70 12.82 -4.24
N TYR A 68 -0.96 11.83 -4.75
CA TYR A 68 0.10 12.02 -5.74
C TYR A 68 -0.32 11.62 -7.15
N ASN A 69 -1.64 11.67 -7.42
CA ASN A 69 -2.24 11.53 -8.74
C ASN A 69 -1.80 10.27 -9.51
N ALA A 70 -1.60 9.16 -8.79
CA ALA A 70 -1.12 7.89 -9.31
C ALA A 70 -2.30 6.95 -9.62
N GLY A 71 -3.00 7.25 -10.72
CA GLY A 71 -4.27 6.57 -11.07
C GLY A 71 -4.18 5.05 -11.20
N GLU A 72 -3.09 4.52 -11.78
CA GLU A 72 -2.89 3.07 -11.89
C GLU A 72 -2.68 2.41 -10.52
N LEU A 73 -1.91 3.05 -9.64
CA LEU A 73 -1.72 2.58 -8.26
C LEU A 73 -3.05 2.60 -7.50
N LYS A 74 -3.80 3.71 -7.59
CA LYS A 74 -5.11 3.89 -6.96
C LYS A 74 -6.05 2.77 -7.40
N SER A 75 -6.11 2.50 -8.71
CA SER A 75 -6.94 1.44 -9.28
C SER A 75 -6.52 0.04 -8.78
N ALA A 76 -5.21 -0.21 -8.66
CA ALA A 76 -4.70 -1.46 -8.10
C ALA A 76 -5.08 -1.63 -6.62
N CYS A 77 -4.97 -0.58 -5.81
CA CYS A 77 -5.37 -0.60 -4.41
C CYS A 77 -6.88 -0.82 -4.25
N LEU A 78 -7.71 -0.16 -5.05
CA LEU A 78 -9.17 -0.36 -5.03
C LEU A 78 -9.55 -1.81 -5.36
N ARG A 79 -8.92 -2.41 -6.38
CA ARG A 79 -9.11 -3.84 -6.71
C ARG A 79 -8.65 -4.76 -5.56
N PHE A 80 -7.55 -4.42 -4.90
CA PHE A 80 -7.07 -5.18 -3.75
C PHE A 80 -8.06 -5.11 -2.59
N VAL A 81 -8.55 -3.90 -2.26
CA VAL A 81 -9.56 -3.70 -1.22
C VAL A 81 -10.84 -4.46 -1.55
N ALA A 82 -11.32 -4.40 -2.80
CA ALA A 82 -12.49 -5.16 -3.23
C ALA A 82 -12.35 -6.66 -2.94
N LYS A 83 -11.19 -7.23 -3.29
CA LYS A 83 -10.88 -8.66 -3.13
C LYS A 83 -10.64 -9.08 -1.68
N HIS A 84 -10.04 -8.21 -0.86
CA HIS A 84 -9.59 -8.51 0.51
C HIS A 84 -10.29 -7.67 1.58
N HIS A 85 -11.50 -7.17 1.31
CA HIS A 85 -12.18 -6.18 2.15
C HIS A 85 -12.36 -6.62 3.61
N GLN A 86 -12.57 -7.91 3.87
CA GLN A 86 -12.68 -8.45 5.23
C GLN A 86 -11.37 -8.30 6.02
N GLU A 87 -10.24 -8.63 5.40
CA GLU A 87 -8.90 -8.51 6.01
C GLU A 87 -8.55 -7.03 6.22
N VAL A 88 -8.80 -6.19 5.20
CA VAL A 88 -8.56 -4.74 5.28
C VAL A 88 -9.39 -4.11 6.41
N HIS A 89 -10.65 -4.54 6.55
CA HIS A 89 -11.52 -4.10 7.64
C HIS A 89 -11.01 -4.56 9.01
N ALA A 90 -10.55 -5.80 9.14
CA ALA A 90 -9.97 -6.33 10.37
C ALA A 90 -8.71 -5.57 10.82
N HIS A 91 -7.91 -5.08 9.86
CA HIS A 91 -6.78 -4.20 10.13
C HIS A 91 -7.17 -2.73 10.41
N GLY A 92 -8.45 -2.39 10.36
CA GLY A 92 -8.96 -1.04 10.58
C GLY A 92 -8.73 -0.08 9.42
N GLY A 93 -7.98 -0.45 8.37
CA GLY A 93 -7.49 0.50 7.35
C GLY A 93 -8.58 1.35 6.68
N LEU A 94 -9.81 0.88 6.56
CA LEU A 94 -10.89 1.67 5.94
C LEU A 94 -11.26 2.94 6.72
N HIS A 95 -11.03 2.99 8.04
CA HIS A 95 -11.43 4.15 8.86
C HIS A 95 -10.59 5.41 8.63
N MET A 96 -9.45 5.29 7.95
CA MET A 96 -8.51 6.39 7.75
C MET A 96 -8.63 7.01 6.36
N LEU A 97 -9.45 6.43 5.49
CA LEU A 97 -9.75 6.97 4.17
C LEU A 97 -10.59 8.23 4.28
N SER A 98 -10.41 9.15 3.32
CA SER A 98 -11.33 10.27 3.13
C SER A 98 -12.73 9.76 2.78
N LYS A 99 -13.76 10.60 2.96
CA LYS A 99 -15.14 10.23 2.59
C LYS A 99 -15.24 9.81 1.11
N ASP A 100 -14.55 10.54 0.23
CA ASP A 100 -14.57 10.27 -1.21
C ASP A 100 -13.89 8.93 -1.53
N LEU A 101 -12.71 8.67 -0.97
CA LEU A 101 -12.00 7.40 -1.16
C LEU A 101 -12.73 6.21 -0.53
N LEU A 102 -13.41 6.41 0.60
CA LEU A 102 -14.22 5.37 1.22
C LEU A 102 -15.39 4.97 0.30
N VAL A 103 -16.07 5.95 -0.29
CA VAL A 103 -17.14 5.69 -1.26
C VAL A 103 -16.61 4.94 -2.49
N GLU A 104 -15.47 5.35 -3.03
CA GLU A 104 -14.82 4.64 -4.16
C GLU A 104 -14.46 3.19 -3.82
N ALA A 105 -13.90 2.96 -2.63
CA ALA A 105 -13.59 1.62 -2.14
C ALA A 105 -14.86 0.77 -1.99
N MET A 106 -15.94 1.34 -1.47
CA MET A 106 -17.23 0.65 -1.32
C MET A 106 -17.85 0.27 -2.66
N LEU A 107 -17.80 1.16 -3.65
CA LEU A 107 -18.30 0.88 -5.00
C LEU A 107 -17.49 -0.24 -5.68
N SER A 108 -16.18 -0.28 -5.43
CA SER A 108 -15.29 -1.30 -5.97
C SER A 108 -15.57 -2.70 -5.41
N MET A 109 -16.13 -2.83 -4.20
CA MET A 109 -16.51 -4.12 -3.61
C MET A 109 -17.75 -4.76 -4.28
N GLY A 110 -18.59 -3.98 -4.94
CA GLY A 110 -19.85 -4.44 -5.53
C GLY A 110 -19.76 -4.87 -7.00
N SER A 111 -18.54 -4.93 -7.56
CA SER A 111 -18.27 -5.16 -8.99
C SER A 111 -17.68 -6.55 -9.26
#